data_AF-A0A8R1EVM0-F1
#
_entry.id   AF-A0A8R1EVM0-F1
#
_cell.length_a   1.000
_cell.length_b   1.000
_cell.length_c   1.000
_cell.angle_alpha   90.00
_cell.angle_beta   90.00
_cell.angle_gamma   90.00
#
_symmetry.space_group_name_H-M   'P 1'
#
loop_
_entity.id
_entity.type
_entity.pdbx_description
1 polymer ?
#
loop_
_entity_poly.entity_id
_entity_poly.type
_entity_poly.pdbx_seq_one_letter_code
_entity_poly.pdbx_strand_id
1 'polypeptide(L)'
;MRTWIPTTSKKEHEARKKEDEVRLKRIEQEFRTYGKVSLNAVKIMIEPIREGFSQKEHFIVEQENKIFELHQKIEDLTARLSDLQGNALFDSTSDNEDVRAIQEFMRMNGIGSVKDIEGILDECSKNRRNLIETKELLQMSMSEENKLSGRLLELRAQNRDLRRKIDIKDKEMESMKRCLGQVDMKLNAERLKKESEDRKVVAYEENCYQDTDDCPPHRLSPNGSRGIRSLRDEQIDRIENPRGENQDTDQALEEVFNREGTQDSERYRERSSPFQSELSLLSQLYLEQNLPEPPKYTAEKDSVSIEAFERTFAMKFGRLSTEQQITLLETKYLAGK
;
A
#
# COMPACT_ATOMS: atom_id res chain seq x y z
N MET A 1 44.34 12.92 -14.92
CA MET A 1 45.63 12.36 -15.39
C MET A 1 45.39 11.66 -16.72
N ARG A 2 46.12 12.03 -17.78
CA ARG A 2 46.03 11.29 -19.07
C ARG A 2 46.80 9.99 -18.90
N THR A 3 46.11 8.87 -18.96
CA THR A 3 46.70 7.53 -18.99
C THR A 3 47.62 7.42 -20.20
N TRP A 4 48.92 7.28 -19.96
CA TRP A 4 49.92 7.05 -20.99
C TRP A 4 49.73 5.60 -21.47
N ILE A 5 49.07 5.40 -22.61
CA ILE A 5 48.73 4.06 -23.11
C ILE A 5 49.93 3.53 -23.90
N PRO A 6 50.52 2.37 -23.54
CA PRO A 6 51.72 1.82 -24.20
C PRO A 6 51.61 1.66 -25.72
N THR A 7 50.39 1.58 -26.25
CA THR A 7 50.12 1.47 -27.69
C THR A 7 50.50 2.71 -28.50
N THR A 8 50.68 3.88 -27.87
CA THR A 8 51.13 5.10 -28.57
C THR A 8 52.62 5.05 -28.87
N SER A 9 53.47 4.58 -27.93
CA SER A 9 54.93 4.52 -28.10
C SER A 9 55.36 3.66 -29.30
N LYS A 10 54.75 2.49 -29.52
CA LYS A 10 55.11 1.64 -30.67
C LYS A 10 54.76 2.28 -32.02
N LYS A 11 53.60 2.95 -32.10
CA LYS A 11 53.18 3.68 -33.31
C LYS A 11 54.04 4.92 -33.55
N GLU A 12 54.42 5.62 -32.48
CA GLU A 12 55.31 6.77 -32.54
C GLU A 12 56.74 6.37 -32.97
N HIS A 13 57.26 5.26 -32.45
CA HIS A 13 58.54 4.69 -32.90
C HIS A 13 58.55 4.37 -34.40
N GLU A 14 57.50 3.71 -34.89
CA GLU A 14 57.36 3.41 -36.33
C GLU A 14 57.20 4.68 -37.17
N ALA A 15 56.52 5.71 -36.66
CA ALA A 15 56.38 6.99 -37.34
C ALA A 15 57.73 7.73 -37.45
N ARG A 16 58.51 7.78 -36.36
CA ARG A 16 59.86 8.38 -36.35
C ARG A 16 60.81 7.69 -37.31
N LYS A 17 60.82 6.34 -37.33
CA LYS A 17 61.60 5.56 -38.31
C LYS A 17 61.21 5.86 -39.75
N LYS A 18 59.90 5.97 -40.05
CA LYS A 18 59.43 6.33 -41.39
C LYS A 18 59.85 7.74 -41.77
N GLU A 19 59.78 8.69 -40.84
CA GLU A 19 60.18 10.07 -41.08
C GLU A 19 61.70 10.17 -41.37
N ASP A 20 62.53 9.51 -40.58
CA ASP A 20 63.99 9.50 -40.78
C ASP A 20 64.37 8.84 -42.11
N GLU A 21 63.67 7.77 -42.52
CA GLU A 21 63.87 7.14 -43.84
C GLU A 21 63.45 8.08 -45.00
N VAL A 22 62.38 8.87 -44.84
CA VAL A 22 61.99 9.89 -45.82
C VAL A 22 63.03 11.00 -45.92
N ARG A 23 63.60 11.44 -44.78
CA ARG A 23 64.67 12.44 -44.73
C ARG A 23 65.94 11.92 -45.41
N LEU A 24 66.32 10.67 -45.14
CA LEU A 24 67.46 10.01 -45.79
C LEU A 24 67.28 9.94 -47.32
N LYS A 25 66.10 9.57 -47.80
CA LYS A 25 65.80 9.55 -49.25
C LYS A 25 65.87 10.93 -49.90
N ARG A 26 65.44 11.98 -49.18
CA ARG A 26 65.55 13.36 -49.68
C ARG A 26 67.01 13.78 -49.81
N ILE A 27 67.82 13.51 -48.79
CA ILE A 27 69.27 13.77 -48.80
C ILE A 27 69.94 13.02 -49.95
N GLU A 28 69.61 11.73 -50.12
CA GLU A 28 70.11 10.93 -51.23
C GLU A 28 69.76 11.52 -52.60
N GLN A 29 68.53 11.99 -52.77
CA GLN A 29 68.08 12.63 -53.99
C GLN A 29 68.83 13.94 -54.27
N GLU A 30 69.03 14.79 -53.25
CA GLU A 30 69.74 16.07 -53.38
C GLU A 30 71.20 15.88 -53.80
N PHE A 31 71.90 14.90 -53.21
CA PHE A 31 73.26 14.54 -53.62
C PHE A 31 73.33 14.06 -55.08
N ARG A 32 72.30 13.39 -55.57
CA ARG A 32 72.21 12.94 -56.97
C ARG A 32 71.89 14.08 -57.92
N THR A 33 70.90 14.92 -57.61
CA THR A 33 70.42 15.97 -58.53
C THR A 33 71.36 17.16 -58.60
N TYR A 34 71.86 17.62 -57.45
CA TYR A 34 72.68 18.83 -57.38
C TYR A 34 74.17 18.50 -57.26
N GLY A 35 74.52 17.46 -56.50
CA GLY A 35 75.91 17.03 -56.32
C GLY A 35 76.47 16.20 -57.48
N LYS A 36 75.63 15.65 -58.36
CA LYS A 36 76.01 14.72 -59.45
C LYS A 36 76.88 13.55 -58.97
N VAL A 37 76.69 13.13 -57.72
CA VAL A 37 77.48 12.06 -57.08
C VAL A 37 76.94 10.69 -57.50
N SER A 38 77.84 9.72 -57.74
CA SER A 38 77.43 8.35 -58.09
C SER A 38 76.73 7.64 -56.93
N LEU A 39 75.83 6.72 -57.23
CA LEU A 39 74.98 6.02 -56.26
C LEU A 39 75.80 5.34 -55.12
N ASN A 40 76.93 4.72 -55.47
CA ASN A 40 77.82 4.11 -54.48
C ASN A 40 78.49 5.13 -53.56
N ALA A 41 78.92 6.28 -54.11
CA ALA A 41 79.54 7.34 -53.32
C ALA A 41 78.53 8.01 -52.38
N VAL A 42 77.29 8.24 -52.85
CA VAL A 42 76.19 8.75 -51.99
C VAL A 42 75.89 7.78 -50.85
N LYS A 43 75.85 6.47 -51.14
CA LYS A 43 75.61 5.44 -50.11
C LYS A 43 76.67 5.48 -49.01
N ILE A 44 77.96 5.61 -49.38
CA ILE A 44 79.06 5.74 -48.41
C ILE A 44 78.94 7.03 -47.59
N MET A 45 78.54 8.15 -48.22
CA MET A 45 78.40 9.43 -47.54
C MET A 45 77.19 9.49 -46.59
N ILE A 46 76.12 8.76 -46.87
CA ILE A 46 74.88 8.76 -46.08
C ILE A 46 74.94 7.75 -44.92
N GLU A 47 75.76 6.72 -45.00
CA GLU A 47 75.83 5.68 -43.97
C GLU A 47 76.08 6.22 -42.55
N PRO A 48 77.01 7.18 -42.32
CA PRO A 48 77.19 7.80 -41.00
C PRO A 48 75.95 8.56 -40.50
N ILE A 49 75.17 9.16 -41.42
CA ILE A 49 73.93 9.87 -41.09
C ILE A 49 72.85 8.86 -40.68
N ARG A 50 72.75 7.73 -41.40
CA ARG A 50 71.84 6.62 -41.08
C ARG A 50 72.16 6.03 -39.70
N GLU A 51 73.44 5.84 -39.41
CA GLU A 51 73.89 5.36 -38.10
C GLU A 51 73.54 6.36 -36.98
N GLY A 52 73.75 7.66 -37.22
CA GLY A 52 73.35 8.72 -36.30
C GLY A 52 71.85 8.72 -35.97
N PHE A 53 70.97 8.52 -36.97
CA PHE A 53 69.53 8.36 -36.73
C PHE A 53 69.21 7.11 -35.90
N SER A 54 69.91 6.00 -36.16
CA SER A 54 69.72 4.75 -35.42
C SER A 54 70.12 4.88 -33.95
N GLN A 55 71.26 5.54 -33.67
CA GLN A 55 71.72 5.80 -32.31
C GLN A 55 70.77 6.74 -31.56
N LYS A 56 70.29 7.79 -32.21
CA LYS A 56 69.29 8.70 -31.64
C LYS A 56 68.02 7.96 -31.24
N GLU A 57 67.49 7.11 -32.12
CA GLU A 57 66.26 6.37 -31.81
C GLU A 57 66.47 5.36 -30.67
N HIS A 58 67.62 4.68 -30.63
CA HIS A 58 67.96 3.80 -29.51
C HIS A 58 67.94 4.57 -28.18
N PHE A 59 68.55 5.75 -28.13
CA PHE A 59 68.56 6.58 -26.93
C PHE A 59 67.16 7.05 -26.54
N ILE A 60 66.33 7.45 -27.51
CA ILE A 60 64.94 7.84 -27.24
C ILE A 60 64.15 6.69 -26.61
N VAL A 61 64.23 5.49 -27.19
CA VAL A 61 63.52 4.31 -26.66
C VAL A 61 64.00 3.95 -25.26
N GLU A 62 65.31 4.04 -24.99
CA GLU A 62 65.85 3.80 -23.66
C GLU A 62 65.32 4.79 -22.61
N GLN A 63 65.21 6.08 -22.97
CA GLN A 63 64.65 7.10 -22.09
C GLN A 63 63.13 6.94 -21.90
N GLU A 64 62.39 6.61 -22.96
CA GLU A 64 60.95 6.31 -22.87
C GLU A 64 60.69 5.14 -21.91
N ASN A 65 61.50 4.09 -21.95
CA ASN A 65 61.39 2.96 -21.02
C ASN A 65 61.67 3.38 -19.56
N LYS A 66 62.70 4.19 -19.31
CA LYS A 66 63.00 4.71 -17.96
C LYS A 66 61.85 5.58 -17.43
N ILE A 67 61.28 6.42 -18.28
CA ILE A 67 60.11 7.25 -17.93
C ILE A 67 58.93 6.35 -17.55
N PHE A 68 58.69 5.29 -18.31
CA PHE A 68 57.63 4.33 -18.02
C PHE A 68 57.81 3.64 -16.65
N GLU A 69 59.01 3.11 -16.37
CA GLU A 69 59.29 2.49 -15.07
C GLU A 69 59.12 3.46 -13.90
N LEU A 70 59.52 4.72 -14.07
CA LEU A 70 59.35 5.76 -13.06
C LEU A 70 57.87 6.09 -12.84
N HIS A 71 57.07 6.18 -13.90
CA HIS A 71 55.62 6.40 -13.78
C HIS A 71 54.95 5.26 -13.01
N GLN A 72 55.30 4.01 -13.31
CA GLN A 72 54.76 2.86 -12.60
C GLN A 72 55.11 2.88 -11.11
N LYS A 73 56.36 3.22 -10.77
CA LYS A 73 56.78 3.39 -9.36
C LYS A 73 56.03 4.52 -8.67
N ILE A 74 55.78 5.64 -9.35
CA ILE A 74 55.00 6.76 -8.81
C ILE A 74 53.57 6.33 -8.53
N GLU A 75 52.93 5.60 -9.44
CA GLU A 75 51.57 5.06 -9.24
C GLU A 75 51.52 4.11 -8.04
N ASP A 76 52.44 3.15 -7.94
CA ASP A 76 52.53 2.22 -6.81
C ASP A 76 52.76 2.94 -5.48
N LEU A 77 53.67 3.92 -5.44
CA LEU A 77 53.93 4.71 -4.23
C LEU A 77 52.72 5.57 -3.86
N THR A 78 52.02 6.12 -4.83
CA THR A 78 50.80 6.90 -4.61
C THR A 78 49.70 6.02 -4.02
N ALA A 79 49.49 4.82 -4.55
CA ALA A 79 48.53 3.86 -4.00
C ALA A 79 48.87 3.49 -2.55
N ARG A 80 50.14 3.16 -2.26
CA ARG A 80 50.59 2.84 -0.90
C ARG A 80 50.44 4.01 0.07
N LEU A 81 50.68 5.25 -0.38
CA LEU A 81 50.45 6.44 0.43
C LEU A 81 48.96 6.64 0.74
N SER A 82 48.07 6.41 -0.22
CA SER A 82 46.62 6.47 0.01
C SER A 82 46.16 5.41 1.01
N ASP A 83 46.68 4.17 0.92
CA ASP A 83 46.37 3.11 1.88
C ASP A 83 46.88 3.45 3.29
N LEU A 84 48.09 3.99 3.40
CA LEU A 84 48.67 4.39 4.69
C LEU A 84 47.97 5.61 5.29
N GLN A 85 47.56 6.60 4.49
CA GLN A 85 46.78 7.75 4.96
C GLN A 85 45.39 7.34 5.41
N GLY A 86 44.75 6.40 4.70
CA GLY A 86 43.48 5.81 5.11
C GLY A 86 43.59 5.18 6.50
N ASN A 87 44.65 4.40 6.75
CA ASN A 87 44.85 3.72 8.04
C ASN A 87 45.31 4.68 9.16
N ALA A 88 46.16 5.67 8.86
CA ALA A 88 46.68 6.60 9.84
C ALA A 88 45.61 7.55 10.40
N LEU A 89 44.59 7.91 9.62
CA LEU A 89 43.49 8.77 10.08
C LEU A 89 42.62 8.10 11.16
N PHE A 90 42.54 6.77 11.17
CA PHE A 90 41.72 6.01 12.12
C PHE A 90 42.48 5.55 13.37
N ASP A 91 43.81 5.38 13.29
CA ASP A 91 44.63 4.87 14.39
C ASP A 91 45.43 5.95 15.15
N SER A 92 45.51 7.19 14.65
CA SER A 92 46.27 8.25 15.32
C SER A 92 45.44 9.04 16.34
N THR A 93 45.97 9.19 17.55
CA THR A 93 45.47 10.16 18.53
C THR A 93 45.70 11.57 17.98
N SER A 94 44.62 12.18 17.50
CA SER A 94 44.64 13.56 17.04
C SER A 94 44.62 14.53 18.22
N ASP A 95 45.48 15.56 18.18
CA ASP A 95 45.48 16.66 19.16
C ASP A 95 44.29 17.60 18.98
N ASN A 96 43.59 17.52 17.85
CA ASN A 96 42.37 18.28 17.58
C ASN A 96 41.15 17.63 18.24
N GLU A 97 40.44 18.38 19.09
CA GLU A 97 39.28 17.89 19.84
C GLU A 97 38.13 17.41 18.97
N ASP A 98 37.86 18.09 17.85
CA ASP A 98 36.78 17.74 16.92
C ASP A 98 37.08 16.42 16.23
N VAL A 99 38.32 16.21 15.79
CA VAL A 99 38.77 14.97 15.16
C VAL A 99 38.71 13.82 16.17
N ARG A 100 39.09 14.06 17.42
CA ARG A 100 38.99 13.06 18.51
C ARG A 100 37.53 12.68 18.78
N ALA A 101 36.62 13.67 18.82
CA ALA A 101 35.19 13.41 19.02
C ALA A 101 34.59 12.59 17.86
N ILE A 102 34.99 12.88 16.62
CA ILE A 102 34.59 12.12 15.43
C ILE A 102 35.15 10.70 15.48
N GLN A 103 36.43 10.52 15.79
CA GLN A 103 37.04 9.19 15.94
C GLN A 103 36.35 8.36 17.04
N GLU A 104 36.04 8.99 18.18
CA GLU A 104 35.33 8.33 19.27
C GLU A 104 33.90 7.93 18.88
N PHE A 105 33.17 8.82 18.20
CA PHE A 105 31.86 8.50 17.62
C PHE A 105 31.95 7.32 16.65
N MET A 106 32.91 7.33 15.73
CA MET A 106 33.10 6.26 14.76
C MET A 106 33.42 4.93 15.45
N ARG A 107 34.32 4.93 16.43
CA ARG A 107 34.65 3.75 17.24
C ARG A 107 33.45 3.21 18.02
N MET A 108 32.67 4.08 18.66
CA MET A 108 31.46 3.66 19.39
C MET A 108 30.41 3.04 18.47
N ASN A 109 30.33 3.51 17.23
CA ASN A 109 29.41 2.97 16.22
C ASN A 109 30.02 1.84 15.39
N GLY A 110 31.23 1.36 15.73
CA GLY A 110 31.90 0.27 15.00
C GLY A 110 32.33 0.63 13.57
N ILE A 111 32.45 1.92 13.25
CA ILE A 111 32.88 2.41 11.95
C ILE A 111 34.41 2.47 11.96
N GLY A 112 35.06 1.46 11.38
CA GLY A 112 36.52 1.32 11.37
C GLY A 112 37.18 1.94 10.14
N SER A 113 36.41 2.21 9.09
CA SER A 113 36.93 2.70 7.81
C SER A 113 35.91 3.54 7.05
N VAL A 114 36.39 4.27 6.05
CA VAL A 114 35.52 4.98 5.10
C VAL A 114 34.60 4.01 4.35
N LYS A 115 35.04 2.78 4.08
CA LYS A 115 34.22 1.75 3.42
C LYS A 115 33.00 1.36 4.25
N ASP A 116 33.12 1.38 5.58
CA ASP A 116 31.99 1.08 6.47
C ASP A 116 30.93 2.19 6.39
N ILE A 117 31.36 3.45 6.26
CA ILE A 117 30.46 4.60 6.03
C ILE A 117 29.75 4.45 4.69
N GLU A 118 30.49 4.12 3.63
CA GLU A 118 29.92 3.89 2.29
C GLU A 118 28.86 2.78 2.33
N GLY A 119 29.14 1.67 3.03
CA GLY A 119 28.17 0.59 3.23
C GLY A 119 26.91 1.04 3.96
N ILE A 120 27.03 1.82 5.04
CA ILE A 120 25.89 2.38 5.78
C ILE A 120 25.06 3.31 4.88
N LEU A 121 25.71 4.13 4.05
CA LEU A 121 25.02 5.04 3.13
C LEU A 121 24.26 4.29 2.03
N ASP A 122 24.83 3.21 1.50
CA ASP A 122 24.17 2.34 0.53
C ASP A 122 22.95 1.64 1.14
N GLU A 123 23.08 1.13 2.36
CA GLU A 123 21.97 0.52 3.10
C GLU A 123 20.87 1.55 3.41
N CYS A 124 21.23 2.75 3.88
CA CYS A 124 20.29 3.84 4.09
C CYS A 124 19.55 4.20 2.79
N SER A 125 20.25 4.24 1.66
CA SER A 125 19.66 4.52 0.35
C SER A 125 18.70 3.41 -0.10
N LYS A 126 19.03 2.15 0.18
CA LYS A 126 18.15 1.00 -0.07
C LYS A 126 16.91 1.06 0.83
N ASN A 127 17.08 1.32 2.12
CA ASN A 127 15.98 1.43 3.08
C ASN A 127 15.05 2.60 2.72
N ARG A 128 15.61 3.72 2.25
CA ARG A 128 14.81 4.85 1.76
C ARG A 128 13.94 4.47 0.56
N ARG A 129 14.46 3.70 -0.40
CA ARG A 129 13.67 3.22 -1.54
C ARG A 129 12.55 2.28 -1.09
N ASN A 130 12.86 1.31 -0.24
CA ASN A 130 11.86 0.40 0.32
C ASN A 130 10.77 1.15 1.09
N LEU A 131 11.12 2.19 1.85
CA LEU A 131 10.15 3.02 2.57
C LEU A 131 9.20 3.77 1.63
N ILE A 132 9.71 4.25 0.49
CA ILE A 132 8.88 4.91 -0.52
C ILE A 132 7.91 3.91 -1.15
N GLU A 133 8.41 2.75 -1.57
CA GLU A 133 7.59 1.69 -2.19
C GLU A 133 6.49 1.19 -1.23
N THR A 134 6.83 0.93 0.03
CA THR A 134 5.86 0.50 1.05
C THR A 134 4.81 1.56 1.35
N LYS A 135 5.20 2.85 1.37
CA LYS A 135 4.25 3.96 1.53
C LYS A 135 3.27 4.04 0.35
N GLU A 136 3.75 3.88 -0.88
CA GLU A 136 2.90 3.88 -2.08
C GLU A 136 1.93 2.70 -2.08
N LEU A 137 2.39 1.50 -1.74
CA LEU A 137 1.55 0.31 -1.61
C LEU A 137 0.46 0.51 -0.54
N LEU A 138 0.81 1.08 0.61
CA LEU A 138 -0.15 1.35 1.67
C LEU A 138 -1.21 2.38 1.22
N GLN A 139 -0.79 3.42 0.50
CA GLN A 139 -1.70 4.43 -0.05
C GLN A 139 -2.68 3.82 -1.07
N MET A 140 -2.21 2.90 -1.92
CA MET A 140 -3.07 2.15 -2.84
C MET A 140 -4.08 1.30 -2.07
N SER A 141 -3.61 0.51 -1.10
CA SER A 141 -4.46 -0.35 -0.26
C SER A 141 -5.55 0.43 0.47
N MET A 142 -5.20 1.57 1.09
CA MET A 142 -6.17 2.45 1.75
C MET A 142 -7.24 2.97 0.78
N SER A 143 -6.84 3.33 -0.45
CA SER A 143 -7.79 3.82 -1.46
C SER A 143 -8.77 2.73 -1.89
N GLU A 144 -8.31 1.48 -1.97
CA GLU A 144 -9.14 0.32 -2.30
C GLU A 144 -10.08 -0.04 -1.14
N GLU A 145 -9.58 -0.04 0.09
CA GLU A 145 -10.38 -0.27 1.28
C GLU A 145 -11.52 0.76 1.40
N ASN A 146 -11.22 2.05 1.15
CA ASN A 146 -12.24 3.10 1.15
C ASN A 146 -13.31 2.89 0.07
N LYS A 147 -12.92 2.44 -1.13
CA LYS A 147 -13.87 2.10 -2.21
C LYS A 147 -14.76 0.92 -1.81
N LEU A 148 -14.17 -0.13 -1.24
CA LEU A 148 -14.90 -1.31 -0.80
C LEU A 148 -15.84 -0.99 0.37
N SER A 149 -15.40 -0.18 1.33
CA SER A 149 -16.19 0.28 2.47
C SER A 149 -17.40 1.11 2.01
N GLY A 150 -17.19 2.02 1.05
CA GLY A 150 -18.29 2.77 0.42
C GLY A 150 -19.33 1.85 -0.23
N ARG A 151 -18.87 0.87 -1.03
CA ARG A 151 -19.77 -0.11 -1.66
C ARG A 151 -20.51 -0.99 -0.66
N LEU A 152 -19.86 -1.37 0.44
CA LEU A 152 -20.49 -2.14 1.52
C LEU A 152 -21.61 -1.33 2.19
N LEU A 153 -21.41 -0.03 2.41
CA LEU A 153 -22.41 0.86 2.98
C LEU A 153 -23.63 1.00 2.07
N GLU A 154 -23.43 1.15 0.76
CA GLU A 154 -24.50 1.19 -0.25
C GLU A 154 -25.30 -0.11 -0.27
N LEU A 155 -24.63 -1.27 -0.28
CA LEU A 155 -25.29 -2.57 -0.24
C LEU A 155 -26.09 -2.78 1.07
N ARG A 156 -25.57 -2.30 2.21
CA ARG A 156 -26.32 -2.31 3.48
C ARG A 156 -27.56 -1.42 3.42
N ALA A 157 -27.49 -0.26 2.79
CA ALA A 157 -28.65 0.61 2.59
C ALA A 157 -29.71 -0.07 1.71
N GLN A 158 -29.30 -0.66 0.57
CA GLN A 158 -30.19 -1.41 -0.32
C GLN A 158 -30.87 -2.59 0.38
N ASN A 159 -30.12 -3.37 1.18
CA ASN A 159 -30.68 -4.47 1.95
C ASN A 159 -31.71 -4.01 2.98
N ARG A 160 -31.48 -2.87 3.65
CA ARG A 160 -32.48 -2.28 4.56
C ARG A 160 -33.76 -1.89 3.83
N ASP A 161 -33.65 -1.30 2.65
CA ASP A 161 -34.82 -0.95 1.85
C ASP A 161 -35.59 -2.16 1.35
N LEU A 162 -34.89 -3.22 0.92
CA LEU A 162 -35.52 -4.49 0.54
C LEU A 162 -36.25 -5.12 1.72
N ARG A 163 -35.65 -5.13 2.93
CA ARG A 163 -36.32 -5.62 4.14
C ARG A 163 -37.61 -4.85 4.44
N ARG A 164 -37.58 -3.51 4.38
CA ARG A 164 -38.80 -2.69 4.55
C ARG A 164 -39.87 -3.03 3.51
N LYS A 165 -39.49 -3.25 2.24
CA LYS A 165 -40.43 -3.65 1.19
C LYS A 165 -41.05 -5.02 1.46
N ILE A 166 -40.27 -5.97 1.94
CA ILE A 166 -40.75 -7.29 2.37
C ILE A 166 -41.78 -7.12 3.50
N ASP A 167 -41.44 -6.38 4.56
CA ASP A 167 -42.36 -6.15 5.69
C ASP A 167 -43.69 -5.51 5.26
N ILE A 168 -43.64 -4.56 4.33
CA ILE A 168 -44.86 -3.93 3.77
C ILE A 168 -45.69 -4.97 3.01
N LYS A 169 -45.05 -5.78 2.16
CA LYS A 169 -45.73 -6.81 1.37
C LYS A 169 -46.31 -7.92 2.24
N ASP A 170 -45.64 -8.30 3.32
CA ASP A 170 -46.15 -9.27 4.28
C ASP A 170 -47.40 -8.73 5.00
N LYS A 171 -47.39 -7.48 5.45
CA LYS A 171 -48.58 -6.81 6.03
C LYS A 171 -49.74 -6.72 5.04
N GLU A 172 -49.48 -6.38 3.78
CA GLU A 172 -50.50 -6.38 2.71
C GLU A 172 -51.07 -7.79 2.50
N MET A 173 -50.22 -8.82 2.47
CA MET A 173 -50.63 -10.20 2.30
C MET A 173 -51.48 -10.69 3.48
N GLU A 174 -51.11 -10.38 4.71
CA GLU A 174 -51.91 -10.68 5.90
C GLU A 174 -53.25 -9.95 5.91
N SER A 175 -53.29 -8.70 5.46
CA SER A 175 -54.54 -7.94 5.30
C SER A 175 -55.47 -8.60 4.27
N MET A 176 -54.94 -8.95 3.09
CA MET A 176 -55.70 -9.66 2.06
C MET A 176 -56.21 -11.03 2.55
N LYS A 177 -55.37 -11.81 3.24
CA LYS A 177 -55.78 -13.08 3.86
C LYS A 177 -56.95 -12.90 4.83
N ARG A 178 -56.91 -11.86 5.68
CA ARG A 178 -58.01 -11.54 6.60
C ARG A 178 -59.30 -11.15 5.86
N CYS A 179 -59.20 -10.32 4.81
CA CYS A 179 -60.35 -9.96 3.98
C CYS A 179 -60.98 -11.18 3.29
N LEU A 180 -60.15 -12.08 2.75
CA LEU A 180 -60.61 -13.33 2.14
C LEU A 180 -61.33 -14.23 3.17
N GLY A 181 -60.79 -14.36 4.38
CA GLY A 181 -61.45 -15.10 5.46
C GLY A 181 -62.81 -14.51 5.84
N GLN A 182 -62.96 -13.18 5.86
CA GLN A 182 -64.26 -12.54 6.10
C GLN A 182 -65.27 -12.81 4.98
N VAL A 183 -64.83 -12.80 3.72
CA VAL A 183 -65.69 -13.13 2.58
C VAL A 183 -66.15 -14.58 2.65
N ASP A 184 -65.24 -15.51 2.96
CA ASP A 184 -65.58 -16.93 3.11
C ASP A 184 -66.60 -17.16 4.23
N MET A 185 -66.43 -16.51 5.39
CA MET A 185 -67.42 -16.56 6.47
C MET A 185 -68.80 -16.02 6.05
N LYS A 186 -68.85 -14.91 5.30
CA LYS A 186 -70.11 -14.36 4.77
C LYS A 186 -70.79 -15.31 3.79
N LEU A 187 -70.04 -15.90 2.86
CA LEU A 187 -70.56 -16.89 1.91
C LEU A 187 -71.11 -18.12 2.62
N ASN A 188 -70.42 -18.61 3.66
CA ASN A 188 -70.89 -19.73 4.45
C ASN A 188 -72.15 -19.39 5.26
N ALA A 189 -72.24 -18.17 5.83
CA ALA A 189 -73.43 -17.70 6.52
C ALA A 189 -74.64 -17.56 5.58
N GLU A 190 -74.46 -17.01 4.38
CA GLU A 190 -75.51 -16.92 3.36
C GLU A 190 -75.98 -18.32 2.91
N ARG A 191 -75.05 -19.26 2.72
CA ARG A 191 -75.38 -20.65 2.39
C ARG A 191 -76.25 -21.29 3.47
N LEU A 192 -75.86 -21.17 4.74
CA LEU A 192 -76.62 -21.69 5.88
C LEU A 192 -78.00 -21.03 6.01
N LYS A 193 -78.09 -19.71 5.77
CA LYS A 193 -79.36 -18.99 5.77
C LYS A 193 -80.28 -19.52 4.67
N LYS A 194 -79.78 -19.67 3.45
CA LYS A 194 -80.54 -20.22 2.32
C LYS A 194 -81.00 -21.65 2.61
N GLU A 195 -80.12 -22.52 3.11
CA GLU A 195 -80.51 -23.88 3.53
C GLU A 195 -81.59 -23.88 4.62
N SER A 196 -81.55 -22.92 5.56
CA SER A 196 -82.58 -22.79 6.60
C SER A 196 -83.92 -22.30 6.05
N GLU A 197 -83.89 -21.42 5.04
CA GLU A 197 -85.08 -20.95 4.33
C GLU A 197 -85.68 -22.09 3.49
N ASP A 198 -84.85 -22.82 2.75
CA ASP A 198 -85.27 -24.00 1.98
C ASP A 198 -85.92 -25.05 2.90
N ARG A 199 -85.35 -25.33 4.08
CA ARG A 199 -85.96 -26.23 5.08
C ARG A 199 -87.30 -25.72 5.63
N LYS A 200 -87.47 -24.41 5.78
CA LYS A 200 -88.75 -23.81 6.21
C LYS A 200 -89.81 -23.88 5.12
N VAL A 201 -89.44 -23.71 3.85
CA VAL A 201 -90.34 -23.89 2.71
C VAL A 201 -90.81 -25.35 2.64
N VAL A 202 -89.89 -26.31 2.77
CA VAL A 202 -90.24 -27.74 2.84
C VAL A 202 -91.17 -28.03 4.03
N ALA A 203 -90.89 -27.49 5.22
CA ALA A 203 -91.76 -27.68 6.39
C ALA A 203 -93.13 -27.00 6.26
N TYR A 204 -93.24 -25.90 5.51
CA TYR A 204 -94.52 -25.25 5.23
C TYR A 204 -95.31 -26.03 4.17
N GLU A 205 -94.64 -26.54 3.13
CA GLU A 205 -95.26 -27.43 2.13
C GLU A 205 -95.70 -28.76 2.76
N GLU A 206 -94.90 -29.36 3.64
CA GLU A 206 -95.21 -30.63 4.32
C GLU A 206 -96.38 -30.49 5.32
N ASN A 207 -96.58 -29.29 5.90
CA ASN A 207 -97.75 -28.98 6.74
C ASN A 207 -99.00 -28.55 5.93
N CYS A 208 -98.89 -28.34 4.61
CA CYS A 208 -100.03 -28.01 3.75
C CYS A 208 -100.70 -29.25 3.10
N TYR A 209 -100.19 -30.47 3.34
CA TYR A 209 -100.71 -31.70 2.72
C TYR A 209 -100.97 -32.86 3.69
N GLN A 210 -101.20 -32.59 4.98
CA GLN A 210 -101.62 -33.61 5.95
C GLN A 210 -103.03 -33.35 6.46
N ASP A 211 -104.02 -33.48 5.57
CA ASP A 211 -105.39 -33.82 5.97
C ASP A 211 -106.10 -34.53 4.81
N THR A 212 -106.00 -35.86 4.78
CA THR A 212 -107.02 -36.84 4.37
C THR A 212 -106.36 -38.22 4.20
N ASP A 213 -106.49 -39.06 5.22
CA ASP A 213 -106.33 -40.51 5.11
C ASP A 213 -107.67 -41.11 4.63
N ASP A 214 -107.63 -41.82 3.50
CA ASP A 214 -108.34 -43.10 3.32
C ASP A 214 -107.63 -43.93 2.23
N CYS A 215 -107.22 -45.15 2.61
CA CYS A 215 -106.27 -46.07 1.98
C CYS A 215 -106.79 -46.79 0.69
N PRO A 216 -106.14 -47.88 0.19
CA PRO A 216 -104.86 -48.09 -0.54
C PRO A 216 -105.18 -48.84 -1.90
N PRO A 217 -104.41 -49.77 -2.55
CA PRO A 217 -103.05 -50.33 -2.38
C PRO A 217 -102.23 -50.54 -3.70
N HIS A 218 -101.08 -51.23 -3.57
CA HIS A 218 -100.24 -51.92 -4.59
C HIS A 218 -98.93 -51.22 -4.99
N ARG A 219 -97.82 -51.89 -5.34
CA ARG A 219 -97.18 -53.21 -5.10
C ARG A 219 -95.92 -53.15 -6.00
N LEU A 220 -94.78 -53.74 -5.58
CA LEU A 220 -93.61 -54.13 -6.41
C LEU A 220 -92.74 -52.93 -6.92
N SER A 221 -91.42 -52.96 -7.13
CA SER A 221 -90.27 -53.87 -7.00
C SER A 221 -89.00 -53.03 -7.34
N PRO A 222 -87.75 -53.55 -7.36
CA PRO A 222 -86.54 -52.83 -6.98
C PRO A 222 -85.61 -52.52 -8.18
N ASN A 223 -84.41 -52.01 -7.87
CA ASN A 223 -83.24 -51.78 -8.75
C ASN A 223 -83.21 -50.41 -9.45
N GLY A 224 -82.08 -49.71 -9.56
CA GLY A 224 -80.73 -50.01 -9.11
C GLY A 224 -79.69 -49.17 -9.85
N SER A 225 -78.47 -49.17 -9.31
CA SER A 225 -77.17 -48.97 -10.00
C SER A 225 -76.92 -47.58 -10.64
N ARG A 226 -75.70 -47.01 -10.73
CA ARG A 226 -74.38 -47.61 -11.01
C ARG A 226 -73.29 -46.51 -10.95
N GLY A 227 -72.09 -46.85 -10.44
CA GLY A 227 -70.75 -46.35 -10.85
C GLY A 227 -70.42 -44.86 -10.69
N ILE A 228 -69.21 -44.40 -10.33
CA ILE A 228 -67.91 -44.77 -10.88
C ILE A 228 -66.81 -44.43 -9.85
N ARG A 229 -65.84 -45.35 -9.66
CA ARG A 229 -64.54 -45.10 -9.03
C ARG A 229 -63.67 -44.20 -9.91
N SER A 230 -62.87 -43.30 -9.33
CA SER A 230 -61.54 -43.07 -9.89
C SER A 230 -60.54 -42.69 -8.81
N LEU A 231 -59.53 -43.55 -8.68
CA LEU A 231 -58.21 -43.29 -8.13
C LEU A 231 -57.57 -42.08 -8.81
N ARG A 232 -56.86 -41.25 -8.04
CA ARG A 232 -55.57 -40.65 -8.42
C ARG A 232 -54.70 -40.54 -7.17
N ASP A 233 -53.77 -41.47 -7.08
CA ASP A 233 -52.49 -41.28 -6.40
C ASP A 233 -51.54 -40.47 -7.32
N GLU A 234 -50.44 -39.99 -6.73
CA GLU A 234 -49.24 -39.38 -7.32
C GLU A 234 -49.40 -37.88 -7.70
N GLN A 235 -48.61 -36.91 -7.21
CA GLN A 235 -47.23 -36.90 -6.72
C GLN A 235 -47.09 -35.85 -5.61
N ILE A 236 -46.63 -36.24 -4.42
CA ILE A 236 -46.06 -35.30 -3.44
C ILE A 236 -44.56 -35.32 -3.70
N ASP A 237 -44.07 -34.32 -4.43
CA ASP A 237 -42.64 -34.04 -4.45
C ASP A 237 -42.22 -33.62 -3.04
N ARG A 238 -41.50 -34.53 -2.38
CA ARG A 238 -40.73 -34.26 -1.17
C ARG A 238 -39.65 -33.24 -1.52
N ILE A 239 -39.93 -31.97 -1.30
CA ILE A 239 -38.87 -30.98 -1.11
C ILE A 239 -38.36 -31.17 0.32
N GLU A 240 -37.23 -31.84 0.39
CA GLU A 240 -36.36 -31.99 1.55
C GLU A 240 -35.98 -30.59 2.08
N ASN A 241 -36.51 -30.22 3.24
CA ASN A 241 -36.01 -29.09 4.02
C ASN A 241 -34.77 -29.54 4.80
N PRO A 242 -33.55 -29.04 4.52
CA PRO A 242 -32.50 -29.06 5.51
C PRO A 242 -32.81 -27.96 6.54
N ARG A 243 -33.34 -28.40 7.67
CA ARG A 243 -33.48 -27.63 8.91
C ARG A 243 -32.06 -27.35 9.42
N GLY A 244 -31.46 -26.24 8.97
CA GLY A 244 -30.22 -25.72 9.51
C GLY A 244 -30.48 -25.04 10.84
N GLU A 245 -30.14 -25.71 11.93
CA GLU A 245 -29.89 -25.08 13.22
C GLU A 245 -28.68 -24.14 13.09
N ASN A 246 -28.92 -22.84 13.14
CA ASN A 246 -27.97 -21.84 13.57
C ASN A 246 -28.75 -20.88 14.49
N GLN A 247 -28.95 -21.31 15.73
CA GLN A 247 -29.16 -20.37 16.83
C GLN A 247 -27.77 -19.88 17.26
N ASP A 248 -27.70 -18.60 17.61
CA ASP A 248 -26.58 -17.92 18.31
C ASP A 248 -25.44 -17.33 17.46
N THR A 249 -25.72 -16.26 16.71
CA THR A 249 -24.70 -15.22 16.44
C THR A 249 -25.20 -13.76 16.48
N ASP A 250 -26.46 -13.50 16.82
CA ASP A 250 -27.01 -12.13 16.81
C ASP A 250 -27.03 -11.43 18.19
N GLN A 251 -26.52 -12.06 19.25
CA GLN A 251 -26.45 -11.45 20.60
C GLN A 251 -25.10 -10.84 20.98
N ALA A 252 -24.06 -10.95 20.14
CA ALA A 252 -22.70 -10.52 20.53
C ALA A 252 -22.32 -9.09 20.10
N LEU A 253 -23.19 -8.34 19.42
CA LEU A 253 -22.85 -6.99 18.92
C LEU A 253 -23.81 -5.87 19.32
N GLU A 254 -24.90 -6.19 20.03
CA GLU A 254 -25.88 -5.18 20.45
C GLU A 254 -25.59 -4.59 21.84
N GLU A 255 -24.64 -5.16 22.59
CA GLU A 255 -24.29 -4.71 23.95
C GLU A 255 -23.21 -3.60 24.01
N VAL A 256 -22.63 -3.18 22.88
CA VAL A 256 -21.48 -2.25 22.87
C VAL A 256 -21.90 -0.77 22.80
N PHE A 257 -23.17 -0.45 22.50
CA PHE A 257 -23.55 0.94 22.18
C PHE A 257 -24.55 1.63 23.12
N ASN A 258 -24.87 1.07 24.29
CA ASN A 258 -25.75 1.73 25.26
C ASN A 258 -25.10 1.89 26.64
N ARG A 259 -24.17 2.84 26.79
CA ARG A 259 -23.91 3.49 28.09
C ARG A 259 -23.53 4.95 27.88
N GLU A 260 -24.54 5.81 27.99
CA GLU A 260 -24.37 7.23 28.21
C GLU A 260 -24.35 7.50 29.73
N GLY A 261 -23.25 8.09 30.20
CA GLY A 261 -23.16 8.96 31.38
C GLY A 261 -23.37 8.37 32.78
N THR A 262 -22.28 8.02 33.47
CA THR A 262 -22.06 8.43 34.88
C THR A 262 -20.57 8.38 35.23
N GLN A 263 -20.15 9.34 36.07
CA GLN A 263 -18.79 9.67 36.49
C GLN A 263 -18.05 8.55 37.26
N ASP A 264 -16.76 8.81 37.49
CA ASP A 264 -15.78 8.12 38.34
C ASP A 264 -15.18 6.85 37.76
N SER A 265 -13.92 6.50 37.99
CA SER A 265 -12.70 7.14 38.53
C SER A 265 -11.72 5.96 38.56
N GLU A 266 -10.46 6.20 38.20
CA GLU A 266 -9.32 5.36 38.57
C GLU A 266 -9.39 3.84 38.32
N ARG A 267 -8.67 3.38 37.28
CA ARG A 267 -7.66 2.29 37.32
C ARG A 267 -7.34 1.82 35.90
N TYR A 268 -6.42 2.52 35.24
CA TYR A 268 -5.75 2.01 34.04
C TYR A 268 -4.51 1.21 34.47
N ARG A 269 -4.70 -0.07 34.75
CA ARG A 269 -3.60 -1.04 34.68
C ARG A 269 -4.14 -2.46 34.54
N GLU A 270 -4.53 -2.85 33.34
CA GLU A 270 -4.49 -4.26 33.01
C GLU A 270 -4.15 -4.48 31.54
N ARG A 271 -3.26 -5.45 31.34
CA ARG A 271 -2.49 -5.75 30.13
C ARG A 271 -3.42 -6.10 28.96
N SER A 272 -3.31 -5.34 27.87
CA SER A 272 -3.86 -5.72 26.57
C SER A 272 -2.72 -6.04 25.59
N SER A 273 -2.91 -7.15 24.89
CA SER A 273 -2.11 -7.73 23.79
C SER A 273 -1.38 -6.71 22.88
N PRO A 274 -0.13 -7.01 22.43
CA PRO A 274 0.63 -6.13 21.53
C PRO A 274 -0.06 -5.80 20.20
N PHE A 275 -0.99 -6.65 19.74
CA PHE A 275 -1.62 -6.52 18.42
C PHE A 275 -2.81 -5.55 18.36
N GLN A 276 -3.30 -5.04 19.50
CA GLN A 276 -4.34 -3.99 19.52
C GLN A 276 -3.76 -2.57 19.61
N SER A 277 -2.44 -2.43 19.77
CA SER A 277 -1.78 -1.14 19.97
C SER A 277 -1.70 -0.30 18.69
N GLU A 278 -1.50 -0.92 17.53
CA GLU A 278 -1.19 -0.19 16.28
C GLU A 278 -2.44 0.45 15.64
N LEU A 279 -3.58 -0.27 15.63
CA LEU A 279 -4.86 0.27 15.17
C LEU A 279 -5.40 1.34 16.12
N SER A 280 -5.14 1.19 17.42
CA SER A 280 -5.42 2.22 18.42
C SER A 280 -4.55 3.46 18.20
N LEU A 281 -3.26 3.29 17.87
CA LEU A 281 -2.34 4.39 17.64
C LEU A 281 -2.69 5.18 16.37
N LEU A 282 -3.03 4.49 15.28
CA LEU A 282 -3.46 5.14 14.03
C LEU A 282 -4.79 5.89 14.20
N SER A 283 -5.76 5.27 14.87
CA SER A 283 -7.02 5.93 15.21
C SER A 283 -6.79 7.16 16.08
N GLN A 284 -5.86 7.08 17.04
CA GLN A 284 -5.50 8.18 17.92
C GLN A 284 -4.79 9.32 17.19
N LEU A 285 -3.85 9.01 16.28
CA LEU A 285 -3.21 9.98 15.39
C LEU A 285 -4.23 10.68 14.47
N TYR A 286 -5.23 9.94 13.97
CA TYR A 286 -6.29 10.50 13.13
C TYR A 286 -7.18 11.46 13.93
N LEU A 287 -7.54 11.13 15.17
CA LEU A 287 -8.27 12.05 16.04
C LEU A 287 -7.43 13.29 16.36
N GLU A 288 -6.13 13.14 16.64
CA GLU A 288 -5.21 14.24 16.94
C GLU A 288 -5.03 15.23 15.79
N GLN A 289 -4.93 14.73 14.55
CA GLN A 289 -4.82 15.59 13.36
C GLN A 289 -6.09 16.40 13.10
N ASN A 290 -7.24 15.89 13.54
CA ASN A 290 -8.53 16.56 13.38
C ASN A 290 -8.91 17.46 14.57
N LEU A 291 -8.02 17.65 15.56
CA LEU A 291 -8.27 18.57 16.66
C LEU A 291 -8.22 20.04 16.19
N PRO A 292 -9.16 20.89 16.66
CA PRO A 292 -9.17 22.31 16.31
C PRO A 292 -7.85 22.97 16.71
N GLU A 293 -7.31 23.84 15.85
CA GLU A 293 -6.12 24.62 16.21
C GLU A 293 -6.45 25.57 17.37
N PRO A 294 -5.60 25.62 18.42
CA PRO A 294 -5.82 26.55 19.51
C PRO A 294 -5.71 28.00 18.99
N PRO A 295 -6.61 28.89 19.40
CA PRO A 295 -6.58 30.29 19.01
C PRO A 295 -5.32 30.97 19.55
N LYS A 296 -4.79 31.98 18.85
CA LYS A 296 -3.66 32.77 19.38
C LYS A 296 -4.10 33.54 20.62
N TYR A 297 -3.34 33.43 21.70
CA TYR A 297 -3.58 34.23 22.90
C TYR A 297 -2.87 35.58 22.79
N THR A 298 -3.64 36.65 22.96
CA THR A 298 -3.17 38.04 23.07
C THR A 298 -3.66 38.61 24.39
N ALA A 299 -2.91 39.51 25.03
CA ALA A 299 -3.32 40.12 26.31
C ALA A 299 -4.45 41.18 26.18
N GLU A 300 -5.15 41.22 25.03
CA GLU A 300 -6.20 42.19 24.73
C GLU A 300 -7.56 41.76 25.30
N LYS A 301 -8.43 42.72 25.61
CA LYS A 301 -9.71 42.51 26.30
C LYS A 301 -10.73 41.65 25.53
N ASP A 302 -10.52 41.44 24.23
CA ASP A 302 -11.38 40.64 23.34
C ASP A 302 -10.77 39.27 22.98
N SER A 303 -9.71 38.86 23.69
CA SER A 303 -9.02 37.58 23.47
C SER A 303 -9.73 36.39 24.12
N VAL A 304 -9.39 35.18 23.66
CA VAL A 304 -9.91 33.93 24.21
C VAL A 304 -9.47 33.77 25.66
N SER A 305 -10.39 33.37 26.55
CA SER A 305 -10.06 33.18 27.96
C SER A 305 -8.92 32.18 28.12
N ILE A 306 -8.00 32.48 29.04
CA ILE A 306 -6.78 31.67 29.27
C ILE A 306 -7.13 30.20 29.52
N GLU A 307 -8.20 29.92 30.28
CA GLU A 307 -8.66 28.56 30.57
C GLU A 307 -9.17 27.79 29.34
N ALA A 308 -9.72 28.50 28.34
CA ALA A 308 -10.18 27.89 27.10
C ALA A 308 -9.00 27.64 26.14
N PHE A 309 -8.03 28.54 26.13
CA PHE A 309 -6.77 28.36 25.42
C PHE A 309 -5.96 27.18 25.99
N GLU A 310 -5.78 27.10 27.31
CA GLU A 310 -5.06 26.01 27.97
C GLU A 310 -5.69 24.64 27.67
N ARG A 311 -7.02 24.55 27.71
CA ARG A 311 -7.74 23.31 27.37
C ARG A 311 -7.53 22.88 25.91
N THR A 312 -7.67 23.82 24.96
CA THR A 312 -7.52 23.50 23.53
C THR A 312 -6.06 23.23 23.15
N PHE A 313 -5.10 23.92 23.76
CA PHE A 313 -3.67 23.69 23.59
C PHE A 313 -3.26 22.33 24.16
N ALA A 314 -3.69 21.99 25.38
CA ALA A 314 -3.40 20.70 25.99
C ALA A 314 -4.00 19.52 25.21
N MET A 315 -5.19 19.69 24.63
CA MET A 315 -5.80 18.66 23.78
C MET A 315 -4.94 18.35 22.54
N LYS A 316 -4.38 19.38 21.89
CA LYS A 316 -3.64 19.21 20.62
C LYS A 316 -2.15 18.96 20.80
N PHE A 317 -1.53 19.53 21.83
CA PHE A 317 -0.08 19.54 22.02
C PHE A 317 0.38 18.92 23.34
N GLY A 318 -0.53 18.44 24.19
CA GLY A 318 -0.21 17.88 25.51
C GLY A 318 0.68 16.63 25.48
N ARG A 319 0.85 15.99 24.31
CA ARG A 319 1.75 14.84 24.10
C ARG A 319 3.19 15.23 23.76
N LEU A 320 3.43 16.48 23.39
CA LEU A 320 4.78 16.98 23.10
C LEU A 320 5.60 17.09 24.38
N SER A 321 6.93 17.05 24.27
CA SER A 321 7.78 17.29 25.44
C SER A 321 7.58 18.71 25.96
N THR A 322 7.84 18.94 27.24
CA THR A 322 7.69 20.27 27.87
C THR A 322 8.46 21.35 27.11
N GLU A 323 9.66 21.05 26.61
CA GLU A 323 10.48 21.96 25.81
C GLU A 323 9.85 22.31 24.45
N GLN A 324 9.24 21.32 23.79
CA GLN A 324 8.53 21.51 22.52
C GLN A 324 7.24 22.32 22.71
N GLN A 325 6.52 22.08 23.81
CA GLN A 325 5.33 22.85 24.17
C GLN A 325 5.68 24.31 24.44
N ILE A 326 6.75 24.58 25.21
CA ILE A 326 7.25 25.93 25.48
C ILE A 326 7.62 26.65 24.18
N THR A 327 8.40 25.98 23.31
CA THR A 327 8.81 26.56 22.03
C THR A 327 7.61 26.91 21.14
N LEU A 328 6.58 26.06 21.09
CA LEU A 328 5.37 26.33 20.31
C LEU A 328 4.55 27.50 20.88
N LEU A 329 4.45 27.59 22.21
CA LEU A 329 3.79 28.71 22.87
C LEU A 329 4.48 30.02 22.51
N GLU A 330 5.80 30.11 22.68
CA GLU A 330 6.58 31.32 22.43
C GLU A 330 6.62 31.75 20.95
N THR A 331 6.64 30.78 20.02
CA THR A 331 6.82 31.09 18.59
C THR A 331 5.52 31.29 17.82
N LYS A 332 4.41 30.67 18.25
CA LYS A 332 3.18 30.61 17.44
C LYS A 332 1.91 31.06 18.15
N TYR A 333 1.79 30.81 19.46
CA TYR A 333 0.50 30.90 20.14
C TYR A 333 0.42 31.99 21.21
N LEU A 334 1.55 32.53 21.68
CA LEU A 334 1.62 33.72 22.52
C LEU A 334 2.05 34.90 21.64
N ALA A 335 1.21 35.92 21.54
CA ALA A 335 1.53 37.16 20.85
C ALA A 335 1.40 38.35 21.80
N GLY A 336 2.52 39.02 22.04
CA GLY A 336 2.67 40.13 23.01
C GLY A 336 3.84 39.86 23.95
N LYS A 337 4.66 40.89 24.23
CA LYS A 337 5.70 40.82 25.27
C LYS A 337 5.11 41.04 26.64
#